data_AF-A0A7Y9JED7-F1
#
_entry.id   AF-A0A7Y9JED7-F1
#
_cell.length_a   1.000
_cell.length_b   1.000
_cell.length_c   1.000
_cell.angle_alpha   90.00
_cell.angle_beta   90.00
_cell.angle_gamma   90.00
#
_symmetry.space_group_name_H-M   'P 1'
#
loop_
_entity.id
_entity.type
_entity.pdbx_description
1 polymer ?
#
loop_
_entity_poly.entity_id
_entity_poly.type
_entity_poly.pdbx_seq_one_letter_code
_entity_poly.pdbx_strand_id
1 'polypeptide(L)'
;MDIRRSDALLGAAFVVMWSSGFVGAELGTRSAPASALLAWRFIIGAGALGMWLLWRRRRIPPRDLALHALIGTLGQVGYLSGVFLAAEHGVAAGINSLITALQPLVAVALAAPVLGEPVGRRQLAGFAAGLGGVALVVGGDLSADAPAWAYALPFAAMLSLVGATLVERRTRPSLELPEALAVQAGVSAVLFSGFAGADGSLVPPADPAFWTAMAILVVLAMFGGYGLYWVNVRRTGVARVSALLYLTPPTTMLWGWLMFGSTLTLPSLLGVLVCAAAVTVALWGTGGQERSRSPRGVGWKPADSSAAASGESLIASPSARSTVSLPSAPSRTARARASTAGCRTSGSSSQVRSVRPPRST
;
A
#
# COMPACT_ATOMS: atom_id res chain seq x y z
N MET A 1 10.00 -27.91 -3.41
CA MET A 1 9.01 -27.29 -2.50
C MET A 1 8.09 -26.44 -3.36
N ASP A 2 6.80 -26.78 -3.49
CA ASP A 2 5.95 -26.21 -4.55
C ASP A 2 5.73 -24.70 -4.43
N ILE A 3 5.77 -24.00 -5.57
CA ILE A 3 5.47 -22.57 -5.68
C ILE A 3 4.13 -22.24 -4.99
N ARG A 4 3.10 -23.08 -5.20
CA ARG A 4 1.77 -22.95 -4.58
C ARG A 4 1.81 -22.95 -3.04
N ARG A 5 2.69 -23.75 -2.42
CA ARG A 5 2.89 -23.76 -0.96
C ARG A 5 3.60 -22.48 -0.50
N SER A 6 4.59 -22.01 -1.26
CA SER A 6 5.28 -20.75 -0.95
C SER A 6 4.34 -19.54 -1.00
N ASP A 7 3.44 -19.48 -1.99
CA ASP A 7 2.48 -18.38 -2.12
C ASP A 7 1.37 -18.44 -1.05
N ALA A 8 0.98 -19.65 -0.62
CA ALA A 8 0.07 -19.82 0.51
C ALA A 8 0.70 -19.34 1.83
N LEU A 9 1.97 -19.67 2.08
CA LEU A 9 2.71 -19.20 3.26
C LEU A 9 2.91 -17.68 3.24
N LEU A 10 3.26 -17.09 2.09
CA LEU A 10 3.38 -15.63 1.94
C LEU A 10 2.03 -14.93 2.12
N GLY A 11 0.93 -15.53 1.68
CA GLY A 11 -0.42 -15.02 1.90
C GLY A 11 -0.85 -15.09 3.36
N ALA A 12 -0.57 -16.20 4.06
CA ALA A 12 -0.84 -16.34 5.48
C ALA A 12 -0.01 -15.36 6.33
N ALA A 13 1.31 -15.26 6.05
CA ALA A 13 2.19 -14.30 6.71
C ALA A 13 1.74 -12.85 6.48
N PHE A 14 1.27 -12.51 5.27
CA PHE A 14 0.68 -11.21 4.97
C PHE A 14 -0.51 -10.90 5.89
N VAL A 15 -1.50 -11.80 5.96
CA VAL A 15 -2.71 -11.59 6.78
C VAL A 15 -2.34 -11.44 8.26
N VAL A 16 -1.44 -12.27 8.77
CA VAL A 16 -0.96 -12.23 10.17
C VAL A 16 -0.25 -10.90 10.46
N MET A 17 0.70 -10.49 9.63
CA MET A 17 1.42 -9.22 9.82
C MET A 17 0.50 -8.00 9.66
N TRP A 18 -0.46 -8.03 8.74
CA TRP A 18 -1.44 -6.97 8.56
C TRP A 18 -2.38 -6.84 9.78
N SER A 19 -2.90 -7.97 10.27
CA SER A 19 -3.79 -8.02 11.45
C SER A 19 -3.12 -7.52 12.72
N SER A 20 -1.79 -7.73 12.85
CA SER A 20 -1.01 -7.23 13.98
C SER A 20 -1.08 -5.71 14.18
N GLY A 21 -1.48 -4.93 13.15
CA GLY A 21 -1.66 -3.49 13.27
C GLY A 21 -2.79 -3.08 14.23
N PHE A 22 -3.90 -3.81 14.23
CA PHE A 22 -5.02 -3.57 15.16
C PHE A 22 -4.67 -3.99 16.59
N VAL A 23 -3.95 -5.11 16.72
CA VAL A 23 -3.51 -5.65 18.02
C VAL A 23 -2.43 -4.75 18.64
N GLY A 24 -1.50 -4.24 17.82
CA GLY A 24 -0.51 -3.26 18.25
C GLY A 24 -1.13 -1.92 18.64
N ALA A 25 -2.28 -1.55 18.07
CA ALA A 25 -3.05 -0.38 18.52
C ALA A 25 -3.61 -0.64 19.92
N GLU A 26 -4.34 -1.73 20.14
CA GLU A 26 -4.92 -2.09 21.45
C GLU A 26 -3.86 -2.35 22.54
N LEU A 27 -2.72 -2.94 22.20
CA LEU A 27 -1.60 -3.09 23.13
C LEU A 27 -0.97 -1.73 23.46
N GLY A 28 -0.76 -0.89 22.44
CA GLY A 28 -0.12 0.41 22.61
C GLY A 28 -0.97 1.38 23.43
N THR A 29 -2.29 1.40 23.22
CA THR A 29 -3.21 2.32 23.89
C THR A 29 -3.37 2.06 25.38
N ARG A 30 -2.90 0.90 25.87
CA ARG A 30 -2.79 0.61 27.31
C ARG A 30 -1.60 1.30 27.99
N SER A 31 -0.60 1.75 27.22
CA SER A 31 0.63 2.38 27.72
C SER A 31 0.78 3.86 27.32
N ALA A 32 0.09 4.32 26.27
CA ALA A 32 0.17 5.70 25.78
C ALA A 32 -1.11 6.12 25.03
N PRO A 33 -1.45 7.42 24.96
CA PRO A 33 -2.52 7.93 24.10
C PRO A 33 -2.32 7.57 22.62
N ALA A 34 -3.41 7.48 21.85
CA ALA A 34 -3.39 7.22 20.41
C ALA A 34 -2.52 8.22 19.64
N SER A 35 -2.55 9.50 20.04
CA SER A 35 -1.76 10.58 19.46
C SER A 35 -0.26 10.31 19.54
N ALA A 36 0.27 9.94 20.70
CA ALA A 36 1.67 9.56 20.91
C ALA A 36 2.09 8.36 20.04
N LEU A 37 1.29 7.30 20.04
CA LEU A 37 1.56 6.09 19.26
C LEU A 37 1.62 6.38 17.76
N LEU A 38 0.67 7.17 17.25
CA LEU A 38 0.61 7.54 15.85
C LEU A 38 1.72 8.52 15.46
N ALA A 39 2.04 9.48 16.32
CA ALA A 39 3.18 10.39 16.12
C ALA A 39 4.48 9.59 15.96
N TRP A 40 4.82 8.73 16.92
CA TRP A 40 6.05 7.94 16.87
C TRP A 40 6.07 6.93 15.71
N ARG A 41 4.94 6.25 15.44
CA ARG A 41 4.79 5.34 14.27
C ARG A 41 5.11 6.08 12.96
N PHE A 42 4.61 7.29 12.78
CA PHE A 42 4.83 8.07 11.57
C PHE A 42 6.16 8.82 11.54
N ILE A 43 6.72 9.28 12.67
CA ILE A 43 8.08 9.82 12.74
C ILE A 43 9.09 8.77 12.24
N ILE A 44 8.98 7.52 12.72
CA ILE A 44 9.87 6.43 12.32
C ILE A 44 9.66 6.07 10.83
N GLY A 45 8.40 5.88 10.41
CA GLY A 45 8.08 5.52 9.02
C GLY A 45 8.44 6.61 8.00
N ALA A 46 8.11 7.87 8.29
CA ALA A 46 8.44 9.02 7.45
C ALA A 46 9.94 9.35 7.48
N GLY A 47 10.64 9.10 8.59
CA GLY A 47 12.10 9.20 8.65
C GLY A 47 12.77 8.24 7.67
N ALA A 48 12.35 6.96 7.67
CA ALA A 48 12.88 5.95 6.75
C ALA A 48 12.55 6.25 5.27
N LEU A 49 11.28 6.56 4.96
CA LEU A 49 10.83 6.86 3.59
C LEU A 49 11.36 8.21 3.07
N GLY A 50 11.45 9.21 3.95
CA GLY A 50 12.00 10.53 3.66
C GLY A 50 13.50 10.49 3.37
N MET A 51 14.28 9.73 4.15
CA MET A 51 15.70 9.49 3.87
C MET A 51 15.91 8.86 2.49
N TRP A 52 15.07 7.87 2.13
CA TRP A 52 15.09 7.24 0.80
C TRP A 52 14.74 8.23 -0.33
N LEU A 53 13.73 9.09 -0.12
CA LEU A 53 13.31 10.10 -1.10
C LEU A 53 14.40 11.18 -1.32
N LEU A 54 15.01 11.66 -0.23
CA LEU A 54 16.13 12.61 -0.26
C LEU A 54 17.34 12.02 -0.99
N TRP A 55 17.67 10.74 -0.73
CA TRP A 55 18.76 10.05 -1.43
C TRP A 55 18.52 9.96 -2.94
N ARG A 56 17.27 9.73 -3.37
CA ARG A 56 16.89 9.71 -4.80
C ARG A 56 16.78 11.08 -5.46
N ARG A 57 16.80 12.18 -4.69
CA ARG A 57 16.72 13.58 -5.18
C ARG A 57 15.57 13.84 -6.17
N ARG A 58 14.44 13.13 -6.02
CA ARG A 58 13.26 13.27 -6.88
C ARG A 58 12.51 14.55 -6.54
N ARG A 59 12.10 15.30 -7.57
CA ARG A 59 11.25 16.48 -7.42
C ARG A 59 9.80 16.07 -7.63
N ILE A 60 8.99 16.21 -6.58
CA ILE A 60 7.55 15.95 -6.62
C ILE A 60 6.85 17.24 -7.09
N PRO A 61 5.97 17.18 -8.11
CA PRO A 61 5.23 18.36 -8.56
C PRO A 61 4.23 18.82 -7.48
N PRO A 62 4.02 20.13 -7.31
CA PRO A 62 3.21 20.67 -6.20
C PRO A 62 1.75 20.19 -6.22
N ARG A 63 1.20 19.92 -7.42
CA ARG A 63 -0.13 19.33 -7.59
C ARG A 63 -0.22 17.95 -6.93
N ASP A 64 0.73 17.06 -7.21
CA ASP A 64 0.68 15.69 -6.70
C ASP A 64 1.10 15.65 -5.22
N LEU A 65 1.95 16.58 -4.76
CA LEU A 65 2.19 16.81 -3.33
C LEU A 65 0.88 17.15 -2.60
N ALA A 66 0.09 18.08 -3.12
CA ALA A 66 -1.20 18.46 -2.53
C ALA A 66 -2.24 17.32 -2.59
N LEU A 67 -2.30 16.59 -3.71
CA LEU A 67 -3.19 15.42 -3.83
C LEU A 67 -2.82 14.30 -2.85
N HIS A 68 -1.54 13.96 -2.72
CA HIS A 68 -1.11 12.94 -1.76
C HIS A 68 -1.09 13.41 -0.32
N ALA A 69 -1.00 14.72 -0.06
CA ALA A 69 -1.30 15.27 1.26
C ALA A 69 -2.78 15.04 1.62
N LEU A 70 -3.72 15.32 0.72
CA LEU A 70 -5.14 15.04 0.96
C LEU A 70 -5.44 13.53 1.11
N ILE A 71 -4.89 12.69 0.21
CA ILE A 71 -5.04 11.22 0.28
C ILE A 71 -4.44 10.67 1.57
N GLY A 72 -3.29 11.20 2.03
CA GLY A 72 -2.66 10.83 3.29
C GLY A 72 -3.47 11.28 4.51
N THR A 73 -3.97 12.53 4.51
CA THR A 73 -4.83 13.04 5.59
C THR A 73 -6.11 12.22 5.73
N LEU A 74 -6.72 11.77 4.64
CA LEU A 74 -7.90 10.90 4.70
C LEU A 74 -7.53 9.45 5.06
N GLY A 75 -6.65 8.83 4.27
CA GLY A 75 -6.37 7.39 4.31
C GLY A 75 -5.35 6.93 5.34
N GLN A 76 -4.54 7.84 5.90
CA GLN A 76 -3.64 7.56 7.02
C GLN A 76 -4.13 8.28 8.28
N VAL A 77 -4.28 9.60 8.26
CA VAL A 77 -4.64 10.35 9.49
C VAL A 77 -6.07 10.05 9.92
N GLY A 78 -7.08 10.32 9.09
CA GLY A 78 -8.48 10.06 9.43
C GLY A 78 -8.78 8.58 9.72
N TYR A 79 -8.21 7.66 8.93
CA TYR A 79 -8.33 6.23 9.17
C TYR A 79 -7.69 5.80 10.49
N LEU A 80 -6.41 6.08 10.72
CA LEU A 80 -5.71 5.57 11.90
C LEU A 80 -6.12 6.29 13.18
N SER A 81 -6.49 7.57 13.13
CA SER A 81 -7.11 8.25 14.28
C SER A 81 -8.33 7.50 14.77
N GLY A 82 -9.29 7.18 13.89
CA GLY A 82 -10.51 6.47 14.31
C GLY A 82 -10.24 5.04 14.78
N VAL A 83 -9.29 4.32 14.15
CA VAL A 83 -8.88 2.97 14.60
C VAL A 83 -8.22 3.01 15.98
N PHE A 84 -7.26 3.90 16.21
CA PHE A 84 -6.53 3.94 17.49
C PHE A 84 -7.37 4.57 18.61
N LEU A 85 -8.14 5.63 18.35
CA LEU A 85 -9.04 6.19 19.35
C LEU A 85 -10.11 5.18 19.78
N ALA A 86 -10.60 4.32 18.88
CA ALA A 86 -11.49 3.23 19.26
C ALA A 86 -10.81 2.26 20.24
N ALA A 87 -9.57 1.87 19.96
CA ALA A 87 -8.78 0.99 20.82
C ALA A 87 -8.40 1.65 22.17
N GLU A 88 -8.21 2.97 22.19
CA GLU A 88 -7.99 3.76 23.43
C GLU A 88 -9.25 3.79 24.30
N HIS A 89 -10.43 3.86 23.68
CA HIS A 89 -11.73 3.75 24.36
C HIS A 89 -12.20 2.29 24.57
N GLY A 90 -11.28 1.32 24.52
CA GLY A 90 -11.53 -0.07 24.88
C GLY A 90 -12.19 -0.95 23.81
N VAL A 91 -12.44 -0.46 22.58
CA VAL A 91 -13.02 -1.29 21.51
C VAL A 91 -12.00 -2.33 21.06
N ALA A 92 -12.30 -3.61 21.30
CA ALA A 92 -11.42 -4.73 21.00
C ALA A 92 -10.94 -4.74 19.54
N ALA A 93 -9.65 -5.05 19.33
CA ALA A 93 -8.99 -5.05 18.02
C ALA A 93 -9.75 -5.88 16.97
N GLY A 94 -10.32 -7.02 17.39
CA GLY A 94 -11.16 -7.88 16.54
C GLY A 94 -12.35 -7.13 15.93
N ILE A 95 -13.12 -6.43 16.75
CA ILE A 95 -14.33 -5.70 16.34
C ILE A 95 -13.95 -4.48 15.48
N ASN A 96 -12.93 -3.75 15.90
CA ASN A 96 -12.36 -2.63 15.17
C ASN A 96 -11.93 -3.04 13.73
N SER A 97 -11.27 -4.20 13.61
CA SER A 97 -10.90 -4.79 12.31
C SER A 97 -12.10 -5.30 11.50
N LEU A 98 -13.15 -5.81 12.15
CA LEU A 98 -14.37 -6.27 11.48
C LEU A 98 -15.17 -5.10 10.89
N ILE A 99 -15.34 -4.01 11.65
CA ILE A 99 -16.02 -2.80 11.18
C ILE A 99 -15.26 -2.22 9.97
N THR A 100 -13.94 -2.07 10.07
CA THR A 100 -13.13 -1.52 8.98
C THR A 100 -13.08 -2.43 7.75
N ALA A 101 -13.22 -3.75 7.90
CA ALA A 101 -13.33 -4.68 6.78
C ALA A 101 -14.64 -4.55 5.96
N LEU A 102 -15.65 -3.80 6.42
CA LEU A 102 -16.80 -3.42 5.60
C LEU A 102 -16.46 -2.40 4.48
N GLN A 103 -15.25 -1.81 4.49
CA GLN A 103 -14.79 -0.81 3.53
C GLN A 103 -15.17 -1.12 2.07
N PRO A 104 -15.02 -2.36 1.54
CA PRO A 104 -15.27 -2.62 0.12
C PRO A 104 -16.76 -2.60 -0.24
N LEU A 105 -17.64 -3.00 0.70
CA LEU A 105 -19.09 -2.90 0.53
C LEU A 105 -19.52 -1.43 0.43
N VAL A 106 -18.99 -0.59 1.33
CA VAL A 106 -19.22 0.86 1.36
C VAL A 106 -18.63 1.54 0.14
N ALA A 107 -17.41 1.19 -0.27
CA ALA A 107 -16.75 1.76 -1.44
C ALA A 107 -17.53 1.47 -2.73
N VAL A 108 -18.11 0.28 -2.87
CA VAL A 108 -18.98 -0.07 -4.01
C VAL A 108 -20.32 0.67 -3.95
N ALA A 109 -20.95 0.78 -2.78
CA ALA A 109 -22.20 1.54 -2.62
C ALA A 109 -22.00 3.04 -2.92
N LEU A 110 -20.89 3.63 -2.47
CA LEU A 110 -20.55 5.04 -2.71
C LEU A 110 -19.96 5.29 -4.10
N ALA A 111 -19.37 4.29 -4.77
CA ALA A 111 -18.90 4.43 -6.15
C ALA A 111 -20.01 4.86 -7.10
N ALA A 112 -21.26 4.49 -6.85
CA ALA A 112 -22.37 4.81 -7.74
C ALA A 112 -22.66 6.32 -7.88
N PRO A 113 -23.01 7.07 -6.81
CA PRO A 113 -23.20 8.52 -6.91
C PRO A 113 -21.89 9.28 -7.24
N VAL A 114 -20.72 8.67 -6.98
CA VAL A 114 -19.41 9.33 -7.08
C VAL A 114 -18.75 9.15 -8.45
N LEU A 115 -18.97 8.02 -9.12
CA LEU A 115 -18.34 7.61 -10.37
C LEU A 115 -19.36 7.26 -11.48
N GLY A 116 -20.66 7.26 -11.18
CA GLY A 116 -21.72 6.94 -12.14
C GLY A 116 -21.90 5.44 -12.42
N GLU A 117 -21.38 4.57 -11.54
CA GLU A 117 -21.45 3.11 -11.71
C GLU A 117 -22.77 2.54 -11.15
N PRO A 118 -23.48 1.63 -11.83
CA PRO A 118 -24.75 1.11 -11.32
C PRO A 118 -24.55 0.15 -10.13
N VAL A 119 -25.23 0.38 -9.00
CA VAL A 119 -25.25 -0.58 -7.87
C VAL A 119 -26.12 -1.78 -8.22
N GLY A 120 -25.53 -2.98 -8.17
CA GLY A 120 -26.28 -4.22 -8.30
C GLY A 120 -27.03 -4.59 -7.02
N ARG A 121 -28.23 -5.19 -7.14
CA ARG A 121 -29.06 -5.64 -5.99
C ARG A 121 -28.27 -6.54 -5.00
N ARG A 122 -27.31 -7.33 -5.49
CA ARG A 122 -26.40 -8.16 -4.68
C ARG A 122 -25.45 -7.35 -3.80
N GLN A 123 -24.96 -6.20 -4.29
CA GLN A 123 -24.06 -5.33 -3.55
C GLN A 123 -24.80 -4.63 -2.41
N LEU A 124 -26.03 -4.17 -2.64
CA LEU A 124 -26.89 -3.62 -1.60
C LEU A 124 -27.29 -4.68 -0.55
N ALA A 125 -27.64 -5.90 -0.99
CA ALA A 125 -27.93 -7.01 -0.09
C ALA A 125 -26.71 -7.41 0.77
N GLY A 126 -25.52 -7.48 0.16
CA GLY A 126 -24.27 -7.70 0.90
C GLY A 126 -23.95 -6.55 1.85
N PHE A 127 -24.15 -5.29 1.46
CA PHE A 127 -23.96 -4.16 2.38
C PHE A 127 -24.89 -4.23 3.60
N ALA A 128 -26.18 -4.49 3.39
CA ALA A 128 -27.14 -4.67 4.49
C ALA A 128 -26.80 -5.88 5.39
N ALA A 129 -26.40 -7.00 4.80
CA ALA A 129 -25.96 -8.18 5.55
C ALA A 129 -24.67 -7.92 6.36
N GLY A 130 -23.71 -7.19 5.79
CA GLY A 130 -22.47 -6.81 6.48
C GLY A 130 -22.71 -5.87 7.67
N LEU A 131 -23.60 -4.89 7.51
CA LEU A 131 -24.07 -4.06 8.62
C LEU A 131 -24.75 -4.90 9.70
N GLY A 132 -25.60 -5.87 9.33
CA GLY A 132 -26.23 -6.79 10.27
C GLY A 132 -25.22 -7.67 11.03
N GLY A 133 -24.19 -8.17 10.34
CA GLY A 133 -23.09 -8.93 10.95
C GLY A 133 -22.30 -8.10 11.97
N VAL A 134 -21.95 -6.86 11.63
CA VAL A 134 -21.29 -5.94 12.57
C VAL A 134 -22.19 -5.56 13.74
N ALA A 135 -23.47 -5.23 13.50
CA ALA A 135 -24.42 -4.91 14.56
C ALA A 135 -24.60 -6.08 15.55
N LEU A 136 -24.51 -7.33 15.07
CA LEU A 136 -24.58 -8.53 15.89
C LEU A 136 -23.30 -8.75 16.74
N VAL A 137 -22.11 -8.41 16.22
CA VAL A 137 -20.87 -8.43 17.02
C VAL A 137 -20.87 -7.31 18.07
N VAL A 138 -21.11 -6.06 17.64
CA VAL A 138 -21.14 -4.89 18.52
C VAL A 138 -22.24 -5.04 19.58
N GLY A 139 -23.41 -5.57 19.21
CA GLY A 139 -24.51 -5.85 20.15
C GLY A 139 -24.15 -6.85 21.25
N GLY A 140 -23.23 -7.79 20.99
CA GLY A 140 -22.67 -8.66 22.03
C GLY A 140 -21.65 -7.94 22.93
N ASP A 141 -20.84 -7.05 22.35
CA ASP A 141 -19.75 -6.35 23.04
C ASP A 141 -20.19 -5.06 23.77
N LEU A 142 -21.41 -4.56 23.53
CA LEU A 142 -22.04 -3.49 24.33
C LEU A 142 -22.27 -3.87 25.80
N SER A 143 -21.95 -5.11 26.20
CA SER A 143 -21.89 -5.57 27.58
C SER A 143 -20.49 -5.46 28.23
N ALA A 144 -19.48 -5.02 27.47
CA ALA A 144 -18.11 -4.77 27.92
C ALA A 144 -17.85 -3.28 28.25
N ASP A 145 -16.62 -2.95 28.62
CA ASP A 145 -16.23 -1.63 29.17
C ASP A 145 -16.23 -0.47 28.14
N ALA A 146 -16.30 -0.75 26.84
CA ALA A 146 -16.20 0.27 25.79
C ALA A 146 -17.52 1.06 25.60
N PRO A 147 -17.51 2.40 25.62
CA PRO A 147 -18.73 3.20 25.50
C PRO A 147 -19.32 3.11 24.09
N ALA A 148 -20.64 3.05 23.98
CA ALA A 148 -21.36 2.80 22.71
C ALA A 148 -20.98 3.75 21.55
N TRP A 149 -20.55 4.98 21.84
CA TRP A 149 -20.12 5.93 20.82
C TRP A 149 -18.74 5.60 20.22
N ALA A 150 -17.86 4.89 20.94
CA ALA A 150 -16.52 4.55 20.46
C ALA A 150 -16.57 3.62 19.24
N TYR A 151 -17.59 2.77 19.14
CA TYR A 151 -17.83 1.93 17.96
C TYR A 151 -18.15 2.74 16.69
N ALA A 152 -18.49 4.03 16.78
CA ALA A 152 -18.61 4.89 15.61
C ALA A 152 -17.24 5.31 15.03
N LEU A 153 -16.16 5.25 15.82
CA LEU A 153 -14.81 5.67 15.38
C LEU A 153 -14.23 4.77 14.28
N PRO A 154 -14.33 3.42 14.33
CA PRO A 154 -13.91 2.56 13.22
C PRO A 154 -14.77 2.73 11.96
N PHE A 155 -16.06 3.07 12.11
CA PHE A 155 -16.93 3.43 10.98
C PHE A 155 -16.47 4.75 10.33
N ALA A 156 -16.17 5.78 11.12
CA ALA A 156 -15.64 7.05 10.62
C ALA A 156 -14.26 6.87 9.95
N ALA A 157 -13.38 6.07 10.54
CA ALA A 157 -12.09 5.69 9.96
C ALA A 157 -12.27 5.04 8.58
N MET A 158 -13.12 4.02 8.49
CA MET A 158 -13.46 3.33 7.25
C MET A 158 -13.98 4.31 6.20
N LEU A 159 -14.91 5.20 6.55
CA LEU A 159 -15.45 6.21 5.63
C LEU A 159 -14.36 7.16 5.13
N SER A 160 -13.43 7.57 5.98
CA SER A 160 -12.28 8.40 5.59
C SER A 160 -11.37 7.67 4.58
N LEU A 161 -11.10 6.38 4.80
CA LEU A 161 -10.31 5.56 3.89
C LEU A 161 -11.03 5.28 2.56
N VAL A 162 -12.36 5.12 2.55
CA VAL A 162 -13.15 5.11 1.31
C VAL A 162 -13.02 6.45 0.60
N GLY A 163 -13.12 7.57 1.32
CA GLY A 163 -12.91 8.92 0.79
C GLY A 163 -11.56 9.08 0.09
N ALA A 164 -10.47 8.66 0.75
CA ALA A 164 -9.13 8.63 0.17
C ALA A 164 -9.07 7.82 -1.13
N THR A 165 -9.64 6.60 -1.11
CA THR A 165 -9.70 5.70 -2.27
C THR A 165 -10.47 6.32 -3.44
N LEU A 166 -11.56 7.03 -3.17
CA LEU A 166 -12.37 7.69 -4.19
C LEU A 166 -11.68 8.94 -4.77
N VAL A 167 -10.97 9.71 -3.94
CA VAL A 167 -10.12 10.84 -4.39
C VAL A 167 -9.01 10.32 -5.32
N GLU A 168 -8.31 9.26 -4.92
CA GLU A 168 -7.25 8.65 -5.71
C GLU A 168 -7.77 8.12 -7.06
N ARG A 169 -8.88 7.35 -7.04
CA ARG A 169 -9.53 6.81 -8.26
C ARG A 169 -9.99 7.90 -9.23
N ARG A 170 -10.54 9.01 -8.72
CA ARG A 170 -11.01 10.15 -9.53
C ARG A 170 -9.85 10.95 -10.12
N THR A 171 -8.82 11.23 -9.32
CA THR A 171 -7.74 12.17 -9.69
C THR A 171 -6.58 11.53 -10.43
N ARG A 172 -6.38 10.21 -10.26
CA ARG A 172 -5.32 9.40 -10.89
C ARG A 172 -3.95 10.09 -10.82
N PRO A 173 -3.44 10.35 -9.61
CA PRO A 173 -2.17 11.07 -9.43
C PRO A 173 -1.00 10.29 -10.06
N SER A 174 0.01 11.04 -10.50
CA SER A 174 1.11 10.53 -11.34
C SER A 174 2.29 9.95 -10.58
N LEU A 175 2.32 10.03 -9.24
CA LEU A 175 3.47 9.56 -8.46
C LEU A 175 3.58 8.04 -8.42
N GLU A 176 4.82 7.58 -8.55
CA GLU A 176 5.20 6.23 -8.16
C GLU A 176 4.89 6.00 -6.68
N LEU A 177 4.34 4.82 -6.36
CA LEU A 177 3.86 4.49 -5.02
C LEU A 177 4.85 4.82 -3.88
N PRO A 178 6.17 4.53 -3.96
CA PRO A 178 7.08 4.87 -2.86
C PRO A 178 7.19 6.38 -2.60
N GLU A 179 7.04 7.22 -3.64
CA GLU A 179 7.04 8.68 -3.52
C GLU A 179 5.70 9.15 -2.91
N ALA A 180 4.58 8.57 -3.35
CA ALA A 180 3.27 8.81 -2.76
C ALA A 180 3.22 8.43 -1.26
N LEU A 181 3.76 7.26 -0.88
CA LEU A 181 3.84 6.80 0.51
C LEU A 181 4.75 7.69 1.35
N ALA A 182 5.88 8.16 0.81
CA ALA A 182 6.76 9.10 1.51
C ALA A 182 6.04 10.43 1.81
N VAL A 183 5.29 10.98 0.86
CA VAL A 183 4.46 12.18 1.07
C VAL A 183 3.37 11.93 2.12
N GLN A 184 2.60 10.85 1.98
CA GLN A 184 1.50 10.52 2.89
C GLN A 184 2.01 10.31 4.32
N ALA A 185 3.11 9.57 4.49
CA ALA A 185 3.74 9.34 5.79
C ALA A 185 4.30 10.63 6.38
N GLY A 186 4.94 11.50 5.57
CA GLY A 186 5.45 12.80 6.02
C GLY A 186 4.35 13.75 6.50
N VAL A 187 3.25 13.86 5.75
CA VAL A 187 2.08 14.66 6.17
C VAL A 187 1.43 14.10 7.43
N SER A 188 1.33 12.78 7.53
CA SER A 188 0.82 12.12 8.75
C SER A 188 1.75 12.35 9.95
N ALA A 189 3.07 12.28 9.76
CA ALA A 189 4.04 12.55 10.82
C ALA A 189 3.91 13.98 11.36
N VAL A 190 3.77 14.97 10.48
CA VAL A 190 3.56 16.37 10.88
C VAL A 190 2.25 16.54 11.65
N LEU A 191 1.13 16.02 11.13
CA LEU A 191 -0.18 16.17 11.76
C LEU A 191 -0.27 15.46 13.11
N PHE A 192 0.18 14.20 13.20
CA PHE A 192 0.18 13.46 14.46
C PHE A 192 1.17 14.01 15.49
N SER A 193 2.35 14.49 15.07
CA SER A 193 3.27 15.18 16.00
C SER A 193 2.67 16.51 16.49
N GLY A 194 1.87 17.20 15.66
CA GLY A 194 1.12 18.38 16.07
C GLY A 194 0.05 18.06 17.12
N PHE A 195 -0.74 17.00 16.92
CA PHE A 195 -1.73 16.55 17.91
C PHE A 195 -1.07 16.11 19.22
N ALA A 196 -0.04 15.25 19.15
CA ALA A 196 0.71 14.79 20.32
C ALA A 196 1.51 15.92 21.01
N GLY A 197 1.86 16.98 20.29
CA GLY A 197 2.46 18.18 20.87
C GLY A 197 1.43 19.06 21.59
N ALA A 198 0.18 19.11 21.09
CA ALA A 198 -0.89 19.91 21.66
C ALA A 198 -1.50 19.29 22.93
N ASP A 199 -1.54 17.96 23.03
CA ASP A 199 -1.98 17.23 24.24
C ASP A 199 -0.83 16.89 25.21
N GLY A 200 0.42 17.18 24.84
CA GLY A 200 1.63 16.94 25.65
C GLY A 200 2.15 15.50 25.61
N SER A 201 1.53 14.59 24.84
CA SER A 201 1.88 13.17 24.78
C SER A 201 3.08 12.83 23.87
N LEU A 202 3.66 13.81 23.17
CA LEU A 202 4.78 13.58 22.24
C LEU A 202 6.03 12.97 22.90
N VAL A 203 6.22 13.17 24.21
CA VAL A 203 7.30 12.52 24.97
C VAL A 203 6.99 11.02 25.10
N PRO A 204 7.82 10.12 24.53
CA PRO A 204 7.53 8.70 24.55
C PRO A 204 7.65 8.16 25.99
N PRO A 205 6.72 7.31 26.45
CA PRO A 205 6.85 6.66 27.75
C PRO A 205 8.13 5.83 27.86
N ALA A 206 8.68 5.77 29.07
CA ALA A 206 9.76 4.86 29.42
C ALA A 206 9.30 3.38 29.53
N ASP A 207 8.01 3.12 29.37
CA ASP A 207 7.40 1.79 29.47
C ASP A 207 7.85 0.86 28.33
N PRO A 208 8.48 -0.30 28.63
CA PRO A 208 8.81 -1.31 27.62
C PRO A 208 7.61 -1.83 26.80
N ALA A 209 6.39 -1.79 27.34
CA ALA A 209 5.19 -2.20 26.61
C ALA A 209 4.89 -1.25 25.43
N PHE A 210 5.10 0.07 25.59
CA PHE A 210 5.01 1.04 24.50
C PHE A 210 5.96 0.70 23.35
N TRP A 211 7.22 0.37 23.67
CA TRP A 211 8.22 0.01 22.65
C TRP A 211 7.95 -1.36 22.01
N THR A 212 7.35 -2.29 22.76
CA THR A 212 6.88 -3.58 22.23
C THR A 212 5.72 -3.38 21.25
N ALA A 213 4.73 -2.54 21.61
CA ALA A 213 3.67 -2.14 20.69
C ALA A 213 4.23 -1.42 19.46
N MET A 214 5.19 -0.50 19.64
CA MET A 214 5.85 0.20 18.52
C MET A 214 6.58 -0.78 17.58
N ALA A 215 7.24 -1.81 18.11
CA ALA A 215 7.87 -2.85 17.30
C ALA A 215 6.84 -3.65 16.48
N ILE A 216 5.70 -4.03 17.07
CA ILE A 216 4.59 -4.67 16.34
C ILE A 216 4.04 -3.72 15.26
N LEU A 217 3.77 -2.47 15.62
CA LEU A 217 3.19 -1.46 14.74
C LEU A 217 4.11 -1.13 13.54
N VAL A 218 5.41 -0.95 13.77
CA VAL A 218 6.37 -0.54 12.74
C VAL A 218 6.96 -1.74 12.00
N VAL A 219 7.48 -2.75 12.70
CA VAL A 219 8.18 -3.87 12.06
C VAL A 219 7.19 -4.85 11.43
N LEU A 220 6.18 -5.32 12.19
CA LEU A 220 5.23 -6.30 11.67
C LEU A 220 4.18 -5.62 10.78
N ALA A 221 3.43 -4.64 11.28
CA ALA A 221 2.31 -4.08 10.54
C ALA A 221 2.71 -3.13 9.40
N MET A 222 3.62 -2.16 9.65
CA MET A 222 4.06 -1.24 8.60
C MET A 222 5.02 -1.93 7.60
N PHE A 223 6.21 -2.35 8.02
CA PHE A 223 7.18 -2.91 7.06
C PHE A 223 6.84 -4.33 6.60
N GLY A 224 6.50 -5.24 7.52
CA GLY A 224 6.12 -6.62 7.20
C GLY A 224 4.83 -6.70 6.38
N GLY A 225 3.76 -6.06 6.86
CA GLY A 225 2.44 -6.03 6.21
C GLY A 225 2.48 -5.43 4.81
N TYR A 226 3.01 -4.20 4.64
CA TYR A 226 3.14 -3.61 3.29
C TYR A 226 4.19 -4.33 2.44
N GLY A 227 5.29 -4.83 3.00
CA GLY A 227 6.29 -5.58 2.26
C GLY A 227 5.70 -6.85 1.65
N LEU A 228 5.02 -7.66 2.48
CA LEU A 228 4.34 -8.87 2.04
C LEU A 228 3.14 -8.57 1.14
N TYR A 229 2.41 -7.47 1.34
CA TYR A 229 1.39 -7.01 0.39
C TYR A 229 1.97 -6.93 -1.03
N TRP A 230 3.10 -6.22 -1.20
CA TRP A 230 3.72 -6.05 -2.51
C TRP A 230 4.31 -7.34 -3.10
N VAL A 231 4.88 -8.21 -2.26
CA VAL A 231 5.33 -9.55 -2.69
C VAL A 231 4.14 -10.38 -3.20
N ASN A 232 3.03 -10.40 -2.46
CA ASN A 232 1.83 -11.15 -2.86
C ASN A 232 1.14 -10.55 -4.09
N VAL A 233 1.07 -9.22 -4.22
CA VAL A 233 0.53 -8.54 -5.41
C VAL A 233 1.35 -8.91 -6.65
N ARG A 234 2.69 -8.85 -6.57
CA ARG A 234 3.58 -9.20 -7.69
C ARG A 234 3.53 -10.67 -8.09
N ARG A 235 3.29 -11.58 -7.13
CA ARG A 235 3.22 -13.03 -7.39
C ARG A 235 1.84 -13.54 -7.82
N THR A 236 0.77 -12.97 -7.25
CA THR A 236 -0.58 -13.57 -7.31
C THR A 236 -1.68 -12.60 -7.77
N GLY A 237 -1.34 -11.33 -7.99
CA GLY A 237 -2.26 -10.30 -8.46
C GLY A 237 -3.10 -9.66 -7.36
N VAL A 238 -3.53 -8.42 -7.61
CA VAL A 238 -4.29 -7.59 -6.64
C VAL A 238 -5.55 -8.28 -6.15
N ALA A 239 -6.32 -8.92 -7.04
CA ALA A 239 -7.58 -9.57 -6.69
C ALA A 239 -7.44 -10.66 -5.59
N ARG A 240 -6.35 -11.43 -5.59
CA ARG A 240 -6.09 -12.43 -4.54
C ARG A 240 -5.69 -11.76 -3.23
N VAL A 241 -4.91 -10.69 -3.27
CA VAL A 241 -4.51 -9.94 -2.06
C VAL A 241 -5.70 -9.23 -1.42
N SER A 242 -6.61 -8.67 -2.23
CA SER A 242 -7.89 -8.14 -1.75
C SER A 242 -8.76 -9.23 -1.12
N ALA A 243 -8.74 -10.47 -1.64
CA ALA A 243 -9.42 -11.59 -1.00
C ALA A 243 -8.79 -11.99 0.35
N LEU A 244 -7.45 -11.95 0.46
CA LEU A 244 -6.73 -12.22 1.71
C LEU A 244 -7.06 -11.20 2.82
N LEU A 245 -7.30 -9.93 2.49
CA LEU A 245 -7.67 -8.91 3.47
C LEU A 245 -8.99 -9.20 4.21
N TYR A 246 -9.89 -10.02 3.66
CA TYR A 246 -11.09 -10.47 4.39
C TYR A 246 -10.81 -11.55 5.45
N LEU A 247 -9.60 -12.10 5.48
CA LEU A 247 -9.14 -12.95 6.59
C LEU A 247 -8.55 -12.11 7.74
N THR A 248 -8.40 -10.80 7.60
CA THR A 248 -7.92 -9.92 8.67
C THR A 248 -8.84 -9.96 9.89
N PRO A 249 -10.17 -9.78 9.83
CA PRO A 249 -11.02 -9.82 11.02
C PRO A 249 -10.92 -11.11 11.87
N PRO A 250 -11.10 -12.34 11.31
CA PRO A 250 -10.94 -13.55 12.11
C PRO A 250 -9.51 -13.74 12.63
N THR A 251 -8.50 -13.29 11.89
CA THR A 251 -7.09 -13.38 12.35
C THR A 251 -6.81 -12.41 13.49
N THR A 252 -7.31 -11.17 13.42
CA THR A 252 -7.21 -10.18 14.51
C THR A 252 -7.96 -10.65 15.76
N MET A 253 -9.14 -11.25 15.62
CA MET A 253 -9.88 -11.83 16.76
C MET A 253 -9.11 -12.98 17.41
N LEU A 254 -8.50 -13.86 16.61
CA LEU A 254 -7.66 -14.93 17.14
C LEU A 254 -6.42 -14.38 17.87
N TRP A 255 -5.79 -13.33 17.33
CA TRP A 255 -4.69 -12.63 18.02
C TRP A 255 -5.13 -11.99 19.33
N GLY A 256 -6.28 -11.30 19.35
CA GLY A 256 -6.83 -10.69 20.57
C GLY A 256 -7.12 -11.73 21.66
N TRP A 257 -7.68 -12.87 21.29
CA TRP A 257 -7.88 -13.99 22.21
C TRP A 257 -6.56 -14.55 22.75
N LEU A 258 -5.55 -14.75 21.88
CA LEU A 258 -4.24 -15.28 22.28
C LEU A 258 -3.42 -14.31 23.14
N MET A 259 -3.46 -13.00 22.87
CA MET A 259 -2.63 -12.00 23.55
C MET A 259 -3.30 -11.34 24.74
N PHE A 260 -4.63 -11.17 24.70
CA PHE A 260 -5.39 -10.42 25.71
C PHE A 260 -6.43 -11.28 26.44
N GLY A 261 -6.63 -12.53 26.04
CA GLY A 261 -7.65 -13.41 26.63
C GLY A 261 -9.10 -13.04 26.26
N SER A 262 -9.30 -12.15 25.28
CA SER A 262 -10.63 -11.62 24.91
C SER A 262 -11.60 -12.74 24.54
N THR A 263 -12.78 -12.78 25.16
CA THR A 263 -13.75 -13.88 24.98
C THR A 263 -14.29 -13.93 23.54
N LEU A 264 -14.04 -15.05 22.85
CA LEU A 264 -14.62 -15.32 21.53
C LEU A 264 -16.09 -15.74 21.69
N THR A 265 -16.97 -14.76 21.87
CA THR A 265 -18.40 -14.99 22.07
C THR A 265 -19.06 -15.53 20.78
N LEU A 266 -20.15 -16.29 20.94
CA LEU A 266 -20.91 -16.82 19.81
C LEU A 266 -21.42 -15.71 18.85
N PRO A 267 -21.92 -14.55 19.33
CA PRO A 267 -22.21 -13.41 18.45
C PRO A 267 -21.00 -12.96 17.63
N SER A 268 -19.83 -12.80 18.23
CA SER A 268 -18.62 -12.38 17.51
C SER A 268 -18.26 -13.34 16.37
N LEU A 269 -18.35 -14.66 16.61
CA LEU A 269 -18.10 -15.68 15.58
C LEU A 269 -19.16 -15.65 14.46
N LEU A 270 -20.45 -15.56 14.82
CA LEU A 270 -21.54 -15.49 13.85
C LEU A 270 -21.46 -14.22 12.99
N GLY A 271 -21.16 -13.07 13.59
CA GLY A 271 -21.07 -11.80 12.88
C GLY A 271 -19.89 -11.74 11.90
N VAL A 272 -18.75 -12.37 12.22
CA VAL A 272 -17.65 -12.57 11.26
C VAL A 272 -18.10 -13.41 10.07
N LEU A 273 -18.79 -14.54 10.31
CA LEU A 273 -19.29 -15.42 9.24
C LEU A 273 -20.30 -14.69 8.35
N VAL A 274 -21.21 -13.91 8.94
CA VAL A 274 -22.17 -13.07 8.23
C VAL A 274 -21.46 -12.00 7.39
N CYS A 275 -20.44 -11.32 7.93
CA CYS A 275 -19.67 -10.33 7.18
C CYS A 275 -18.88 -10.96 6.01
N ALA A 276 -18.29 -12.14 6.21
CA ALA A 276 -17.59 -12.86 5.14
C ALA A 276 -18.56 -13.32 4.02
N ALA A 277 -19.75 -13.80 4.39
CA ALA A 277 -20.80 -14.15 3.43
C ALA A 277 -21.34 -12.91 2.69
N ALA A 278 -21.57 -11.81 3.41
CA ALA A 278 -21.99 -10.52 2.86
C ALA A 278 -21.02 -9.98 1.80
N VAL A 279 -19.73 -10.00 2.10
CA VAL A 279 -18.65 -9.64 1.17
C VAL A 279 -18.64 -10.53 -0.07
N THR A 280 -18.68 -11.85 0.11
CA THR A 280 -18.61 -12.78 -1.03
C THR A 280 -19.82 -12.60 -1.96
N VAL A 281 -21.03 -12.47 -1.41
CA VAL A 281 -22.25 -12.18 -2.18
C VAL A 281 -22.18 -10.85 -2.94
N ALA A 282 -21.64 -9.79 -2.32
CA ALA A 282 -21.51 -8.48 -2.98
C ALA A 282 -20.48 -8.48 -4.13
N LEU A 283 -19.39 -9.24 -3.98
CA LEU A 283 -18.35 -9.36 -5.01
C LEU A 283 -18.66 -10.40 -6.09
N TRP A 284 -19.57 -11.35 -5.83
CA TRP A 284 -19.96 -12.41 -6.78
C TRP A 284 -20.67 -11.84 -8.03
N GLY A 285 -19.85 -11.62 -9.05
CA GLY A 285 -20.25 -11.18 -10.40
C GLY A 285 -19.50 -9.95 -10.90
N THR A 286 -18.84 -9.17 -10.03
CA THR A 286 -18.16 -7.92 -10.44
C THR A 286 -16.97 -8.15 -11.37
N GLY A 287 -16.25 -9.27 -11.20
CA GLY A 287 -15.13 -9.67 -12.05
C GLY A 287 -15.48 -9.99 -13.53
N GLY A 288 -16.77 -10.01 -13.89
CA GLY A 288 -17.20 -10.13 -15.30
C GLY A 288 -17.13 -8.81 -16.08
N GLN A 289 -17.20 -7.66 -15.39
CA GLN A 289 -17.43 -6.36 -16.04
C GLN A 289 -16.16 -5.81 -16.73
N GLU A 290 -14.97 -6.05 -16.17
CA GLU A 290 -13.70 -5.56 -16.74
C GLU A 290 -13.34 -6.24 -18.07
N ARG A 291 -13.67 -7.54 -18.23
CA ARG A 291 -13.43 -8.27 -19.49
C ARG A 291 -14.31 -7.81 -20.65
N SER A 292 -15.42 -7.11 -20.38
CA SER A 292 -16.36 -6.64 -21.40
C SER A 292 -16.02 -5.25 -21.94
N ARG A 293 -15.15 -4.48 -21.26
CA ARG A 293 -14.64 -3.19 -21.75
C ARG A 293 -13.48 -3.40 -22.74
N SER A 294 -13.77 -4.05 -23.86
CA SER A 294 -13.03 -3.81 -25.10
C SER A 294 -13.05 -2.30 -25.40
N PRO A 295 -11.92 -1.66 -25.77
CA PRO A 295 -11.94 -0.27 -26.19
C PRO A 295 -12.88 -0.12 -27.38
N ARG A 296 -14.04 0.54 -27.17
CA ARG A 296 -14.98 0.81 -28.26
C ARG A 296 -14.25 1.60 -29.34
N GLY A 297 -14.30 1.09 -30.57
CA GLY A 297 -13.33 1.35 -31.61
C GLY A 297 -12.89 2.81 -31.76
N VAL A 298 -11.59 3.05 -31.55
CA VAL A 298 -10.89 4.00 -32.40
C VAL A 298 -10.79 3.33 -33.76
N GLY A 299 -11.69 3.72 -34.67
CA GLY A 299 -11.63 3.27 -36.06
C GLY A 299 -10.37 3.82 -36.70
N TRP A 300 -9.30 3.01 -36.74
CA TRP A 300 -8.13 3.30 -37.54
C TRP A 300 -8.53 3.17 -39.01
N LYS A 301 -8.97 4.28 -39.61
CA LYS A 301 -8.90 4.46 -41.05
C LYS A 301 -7.41 4.41 -41.42
N PRO A 302 -6.96 3.48 -42.27
CA PRO A 302 -5.74 3.70 -43.03
C PRO A 302 -5.97 5.00 -43.82
N ALA A 303 -5.02 5.93 -43.77
CA ALA A 303 -5.08 7.10 -44.63
C ALA A 303 -4.86 6.64 -46.08
N ASP A 304 -5.78 7.02 -46.98
CA ASP A 304 -5.65 6.76 -48.41
C ASP A 304 -4.42 7.48 -48.96
N SER A 305 -3.28 6.79 -49.06
CA SER A 305 -2.07 7.31 -49.70
C SER A 305 -2.19 7.23 -51.22
N SER A 306 -3.15 7.98 -51.77
CA SER A 306 -3.20 8.30 -53.19
C SER A 306 -2.23 9.45 -53.48
N ALA A 307 -0.99 9.09 -53.79
CA ALA A 307 -0.02 9.99 -54.42
C ALA A 307 0.56 9.25 -55.64
N ALA A 308 0.29 9.79 -56.82
CA ALA A 308 0.53 9.09 -58.08
C ALA A 308 2.01 8.96 -58.43
N ALA A 309 2.41 7.78 -58.91
CA ALA A 309 3.58 7.60 -59.76
C ALA A 309 3.29 6.49 -60.79
N SER A 310 3.05 6.95 -62.02
CA SER A 310 3.02 6.23 -63.29
C SER A 310 3.95 5.01 -63.41
N GLY A 311 3.44 3.91 -63.98
CA GLY A 311 4.26 2.77 -64.42
C GLY A 311 3.40 1.56 -64.82
N GLU A 312 3.20 1.34 -66.12
CA GLU A 312 2.45 0.21 -66.68
C GLU A 312 3.20 -1.13 -66.63
N SER A 313 2.44 -2.20 -66.92
CA SER A 313 2.88 -3.57 -67.24
C SER A 313 3.47 -4.39 -66.08
N LEU A 314 3.31 -5.72 -65.96
CA LEU A 314 2.38 -6.78 -66.39
C LEU A 314 3.13 -8.09 -66.02
N ILE A 315 2.40 -9.19 -65.83
CA ILE A 315 2.89 -10.59 -65.84
C ILE A 315 3.56 -11.16 -64.56
N ALA A 316 2.74 -11.95 -63.85
CA ALA A 316 2.99 -13.31 -63.30
C ALA A 316 4.30 -13.68 -62.55
N SER A 317 4.11 -14.21 -61.33
CA SER A 317 4.96 -15.29 -60.80
C SER A 317 4.64 -16.63 -61.48
N PRO A 318 5.63 -17.54 -61.65
CA PRO A 318 5.58 -18.76 -60.83
C PRO A 318 6.94 -19.38 -60.42
N SER A 319 6.88 -20.08 -59.27
CA SER A 319 7.63 -21.27 -58.82
C SER A 319 9.00 -21.70 -59.41
N ALA A 320 9.97 -21.81 -58.49
CA ALA A 320 10.72 -23.03 -58.11
C ALA A 320 11.94 -23.60 -58.92
N ARG A 321 13.00 -23.84 -58.12
CA ARG A 321 13.92 -25.02 -58.09
C ARG A 321 15.36 -24.86 -58.66
N SER A 322 16.27 -25.65 -58.06
CA SER A 322 17.72 -25.85 -58.34
C SER A 322 18.68 -24.75 -57.81
N THR A 323 19.40 -24.91 -56.69
CA THR A 323 20.60 -25.76 -56.38
C THR A 323 21.92 -25.30 -57.02
N VAL A 324 22.94 -24.96 -56.21
CA VAL A 324 24.26 -25.65 -56.12
C VAL A 324 25.31 -24.87 -55.26
N SER A 325 26.05 -25.62 -54.43
CA SER A 325 27.38 -25.41 -53.77
C SER A 325 27.73 -24.16 -52.91
N LEU A 326 28.19 -24.46 -51.69
CA LEU A 326 29.15 -23.68 -50.87
C LEU A 326 30.59 -23.78 -51.44
N PRO A 327 31.53 -22.94 -50.97
CA PRO A 327 32.67 -23.53 -50.24
C PRO A 327 33.21 -22.77 -49.01
N SER A 328 33.58 -23.57 -48.00
CA SER A 328 34.65 -23.44 -46.97
C SER A 328 35.22 -22.08 -46.52
N ALA A 329 35.31 -21.92 -45.18
CA ALA A 329 36.22 -21.01 -44.48
C ALA A 329 37.67 -21.56 -44.41
N PRO A 330 38.64 -20.71 -43.99
CA PRO A 330 39.71 -21.16 -43.10
C PRO A 330 39.79 -20.31 -41.81
N SER A 331 40.76 -20.63 -40.94
CA SER A 331 40.67 -20.41 -39.50
C SER A 331 41.92 -19.77 -38.85
N ARG A 332 41.72 -19.22 -37.65
CA ARG A 332 42.67 -19.04 -36.53
C ARG A 332 44.00 -18.28 -36.78
N THR A 333 44.23 -17.27 -35.94
CA THR A 333 45.37 -17.08 -34.99
C THR A 333 45.47 -15.58 -34.62
N ALA A 334 46.22 -15.10 -33.62
CA ALA A 334 46.45 -15.55 -32.24
C ALA A 334 47.25 -14.42 -31.52
N ARG A 335 47.13 -14.28 -30.19
CA ARG A 335 47.99 -13.47 -29.28
C ARG A 335 48.01 -11.94 -29.55
N ALA A 336 47.68 -11.05 -28.61
CA ALA A 336 48.20 -10.80 -27.25
C ALA A 336 49.40 -9.82 -27.17
N ARG A 337 49.33 -8.97 -26.13
CA ARG A 337 50.32 -8.07 -25.52
C ARG A 337 50.12 -6.56 -25.72
N ALA A 338 50.35 -5.87 -24.62
CA ALA A 338 50.35 -4.43 -24.46
C ALA A 338 51.77 -3.84 -24.67
N SER A 339 51.81 -2.54 -24.97
CA SER A 339 52.88 -1.61 -24.62
C SER A 339 52.20 -0.40 -23.97
N THR A 340 52.35 -0.08 -22.68
CA THR A 340 53.52 0.52 -22.03
C THR A 340 54.31 1.50 -22.91
N ALA A 341 54.04 2.79 -22.70
CA ALA A 341 54.89 3.92 -23.08
C ALA A 341 54.90 4.92 -21.91
N GLY A 342 56.06 5.55 -21.63
CA GLY A 342 56.21 6.50 -20.52
C GLY A 342 57.45 6.24 -19.67
N CYS A 343 58.64 6.43 -20.24
CA CYS A 343 59.91 6.27 -19.55
C CYS A 343 60.47 7.65 -19.16
N ARG A 344 60.70 7.89 -17.85
CA ARG A 344 61.86 8.58 -17.21
C ARG A 344 62.24 10.02 -17.71
N THR A 345 62.79 10.94 -16.91
CA THR A 345 63.39 10.90 -15.55
C THR A 345 63.56 12.33 -14.99
N SER A 346 64.00 12.38 -13.72
CA SER A 346 64.68 13.49 -13.02
C SER A 346 63.81 14.57 -12.39
N GLY A 347 64.26 15.04 -11.23
CA GLY A 347 63.69 16.14 -10.46
C GLY A 347 64.78 16.74 -9.56
N SER A 348 64.54 17.93 -9.02
CA SER A 348 65.42 18.54 -8.02
C SER A 348 64.71 19.63 -7.20
N SER A 349 64.85 19.51 -5.87
CA SER A 349 65.08 20.59 -4.89
C SER A 349 64.23 21.88 -4.82
N SER A 350 63.72 22.16 -3.61
CA SER A 350 63.78 23.47 -2.90
C SER A 350 62.98 24.67 -3.44
N GLN A 351 62.57 25.70 -2.69
CA GLN A 351 62.66 25.97 -1.24
C GLN A 351 61.56 26.98 -0.80
N VAL A 352 61.16 26.85 0.48
CA VAL A 352 60.64 27.87 1.40
C VAL A 352 60.69 29.35 0.97
N ARG A 353 59.55 30.06 1.09
CA ARG A 353 59.52 31.35 1.83
C ARG A 353 58.14 31.72 2.39
N SER A 354 58.10 31.89 3.71
CA SER A 354 57.04 32.55 4.46
C SER A 354 57.15 34.08 4.33
N VAL A 355 56.05 34.80 4.60
CA VAL A 355 55.94 35.89 5.60
C VAL A 355 54.47 36.38 5.70
N ARG A 356 54.02 36.58 6.94
CA ARG A 356 52.73 37.16 7.41
C ARG A 356 53.08 38.36 8.33
N PRO A 357 52.11 39.12 8.90
CA PRO A 357 50.78 39.50 8.41
C PRO A 357 50.75 41.03 8.14
N PRO A 358 50.36 42.01 9.02
CA PRO A 358 49.63 42.01 10.30
C PRO A 358 48.26 42.76 10.29
N ARG A 359 47.35 42.30 11.18
CA ARG A 359 46.44 43.03 12.11
C ARG A 359 45.64 44.26 11.60
N SER A 360 44.30 44.25 11.57
CA SER A 360 43.29 44.11 12.65
C SER A 360 43.06 45.35 13.52
N THR A 361 41.83 45.86 13.44
CA THR A 361 40.96 46.24 14.58
C THR A 361 39.57 45.73 14.24
#